data_AF-A0A0C2FBH0-F1
#
_entry.id   AF-A0A0C2FBH0-F1
#
_cell.length_a   1.000
_cell.length_b   1.000
_cell.length_c   1.000
_cell.angle_alpha   90.00
_cell.angle_beta   90.00
_cell.angle_gamma   90.00
#
_symmetry.space_group_name_H-M   'P 1'
#
loop_
_entity.id
_entity.type
_entity.pdbx_description
1 polymer ?
#
loop_
_entity_poly.entity_id
_entity_poly.type
_entity_poly.pdbx_seq_one_letter_code
_entity_poly.pdbx_strand_id
1 'polypeptide(L)'
;MAGVQGLLKKHDTFEVDLQLHKQRVDDLIRQGKQLIDSGNHHGPRIKDRCDQLLNRLREIQDMAARRLQKLRDNSAYLQFMWKCDVVESWIAEKEQQVRSDDYGRDLSSVQILLTKQEAFDAGLNAFEHEGIQRITELKDQLVSSNHHQSPAIQKRHANVITRWQQLLAHSEGRRQKLLKMQEQYKQIEVRRTFCAMYFLDY
;
A
#
# COMPACT_ATOMS: atom_id res chain seq x y z
N MET A 1 14.63 -2.45 -0.39
CA MET A 1 13.87 -2.32 -1.65
C MET A 1 14.73 -2.29 -2.92
N ALA A 2 15.79 -1.48 -3.03
CA ALA A 2 16.59 -1.39 -4.27
C ALA A 2 17.20 -2.72 -4.74
N GLY A 3 17.65 -3.57 -3.81
CA GLY A 3 18.24 -4.88 -4.13
C GLY A 3 17.26 -5.84 -4.86
N VAL A 4 16.04 -6.01 -4.34
CA VAL A 4 15.04 -6.90 -4.96
C VAL A 4 14.54 -6.36 -6.31
N GLN A 5 14.40 -5.04 -6.44
CA GLN A 5 14.03 -4.40 -7.71
C GLN A 5 15.11 -4.61 -8.79
N GLY A 6 16.39 -4.51 -8.40
CA GLY A 6 17.50 -4.86 -9.29
C GLY A 6 17.48 -6.34 -9.71
N LEU A 7 17.12 -7.25 -8.81
CA LEU A 7 17.00 -8.67 -9.12
C LEU A 7 15.82 -8.98 -10.03
N LEU A 8 14.68 -8.31 -9.85
CA LEU A 8 13.52 -8.40 -10.74
C LEU A 8 13.89 -7.93 -12.15
N LYS A 9 14.53 -6.76 -12.28
CA LYS A 9 14.97 -6.26 -13.60
C LYS A 9 15.93 -7.22 -14.31
N LYS A 10 16.88 -7.81 -13.57
CA LYS A 10 17.77 -8.85 -14.11
C LYS A 10 16.99 -10.11 -14.52
N HIS A 11 15.93 -10.45 -13.79
CA HIS A 11 15.07 -11.58 -14.14
C HIS A 11 14.29 -11.30 -15.42
N ASP A 12 13.75 -10.09 -15.60
CA ASP A 12 13.05 -9.70 -16.83
C ASP A 12 13.97 -9.85 -18.06
N THR A 13 15.23 -9.42 -17.95
CA THR A 13 16.23 -9.66 -19.02
C THR A 13 16.45 -11.13 -19.29
N PHE A 14 16.58 -11.95 -18.23
CA PHE A 14 16.73 -13.39 -18.37
C PHE A 14 15.50 -14.05 -19.02
N GLU A 15 14.27 -13.59 -18.74
CA GLU A 15 13.06 -14.12 -19.38
C GLU A 15 13.01 -13.82 -20.88
N VAL A 16 13.48 -12.64 -21.30
CA VAL A 16 13.63 -12.30 -22.73
C VAL A 16 14.59 -13.27 -23.41
N ASP A 17 15.76 -13.52 -22.81
CA ASP A 17 16.75 -14.47 -23.34
C ASP A 17 16.19 -15.90 -23.39
N LEU A 18 15.50 -16.33 -22.32
CA LEU A 18 14.87 -17.64 -22.25
C LEU A 18 13.82 -17.84 -23.35
N GLN A 19 13.07 -16.78 -23.69
CA GLN A 19 12.09 -16.82 -24.76
C GLN A 19 12.75 -17.00 -26.14
N LEU A 20 13.89 -16.36 -26.38
CA LEU A 20 14.69 -16.59 -27.59
C LEU A 20 15.23 -18.03 -27.65
N HIS A 21 15.69 -18.56 -26.52
CA HIS A 21 16.15 -19.95 -26.44
C HIS A 21 15.02 -20.96 -26.68
N LYS A 22 13.81 -20.69 -26.18
CA LYS A 22 12.62 -21.50 -26.45
C LYS A 22 12.36 -21.61 -27.95
N GLN A 23 12.35 -20.48 -28.67
CA GLN A 23 12.14 -20.47 -30.12
C GLN A 23 13.17 -21.35 -30.86
N ARG A 24 14.45 -21.25 -30.48
CA ARG A 24 15.51 -22.08 -31.06
C ARG A 24 15.32 -23.58 -30.79
N VAL A 25 14.87 -23.93 -29.58
CA VAL A 25 14.56 -25.33 -29.23
C VAL A 25 13.36 -25.82 -30.04
N ASP A 26 12.32 -25.02 -30.19
CA ASP A 26 11.14 -25.35 -31.01
C ASP A 26 11.51 -25.59 -32.49
N ASP A 27 12.41 -24.76 -33.04
CA ASP A 27 12.93 -24.94 -34.40
C ASP A 27 13.77 -26.23 -34.53
N LEU A 28 14.65 -26.50 -33.57
CA LEU A 28 15.46 -27.73 -33.54
C LEU A 28 14.60 -28.99 -33.47
N ILE A 29 13.53 -28.96 -32.67
CA ILE A 29 12.59 -30.08 -32.57
C ILE A 29 11.84 -30.28 -33.88
N ARG A 30 11.43 -29.18 -34.54
CA ARG A 30 10.78 -29.24 -35.86
C ARG A 30 11.69 -29.92 -36.89
N GLN A 31 12.95 -29.53 -36.95
CA GLN A 31 13.95 -30.14 -37.84
C GLN A 31 14.19 -31.62 -37.49
N GLY A 32 14.31 -31.94 -36.19
CA GLY A 32 14.46 -33.31 -35.73
C GLY A 32 13.29 -34.21 -36.15
N LYS A 33 12.05 -33.71 -36.05
CA LYS A 33 10.86 -34.43 -36.52
C LYS A 33 10.89 -34.67 -38.03
N GLN A 34 11.24 -33.66 -38.83
CA GLN A 34 11.38 -33.81 -40.29
C GLN A 34 12.40 -34.88 -40.68
N LEU A 35 13.53 -34.97 -39.97
CA LEU A 35 14.52 -36.03 -40.20
C LEU A 35 13.95 -37.42 -39.88
N ILE A 36 13.19 -37.54 -38.79
CA ILE A 36 12.52 -38.81 -38.42
C ILE A 36 11.51 -39.19 -39.51
N ASP A 37 10.67 -38.26 -39.93
CA ASP A 37 9.63 -38.47 -40.95
C ASP A 37 10.21 -38.82 -42.33
N SER A 38 11.43 -38.36 -42.62
CA SER A 38 12.17 -38.67 -43.85
C SER A 38 12.85 -40.06 -43.83
N GLY A 39 12.62 -40.88 -42.79
CA GLY A 39 13.18 -42.23 -42.69
C GLY A 39 14.64 -42.28 -42.26
N ASN A 40 15.12 -41.29 -41.48
CA ASN A 40 16.51 -41.30 -40.99
C ASN A 40 16.79 -42.52 -40.10
N HIS A 41 17.88 -43.25 -40.40
CA HIS A 41 18.30 -44.46 -39.69
C HIS A 41 18.59 -44.24 -38.18
N HIS A 42 18.79 -43.01 -37.75
CA HIS A 42 18.98 -42.63 -36.34
C HIS A 42 17.73 -42.04 -35.68
N GLY A 43 16.55 -42.20 -36.28
CA GLY A 43 15.27 -41.66 -35.78
C GLY A 43 15.03 -41.84 -34.27
N PRO A 44 15.25 -43.03 -33.67
CA PRO A 44 15.10 -43.23 -32.22
C PRO A 44 16.01 -42.33 -31.38
N ARG A 45 17.26 -42.14 -31.80
CA ARG A 45 18.24 -41.29 -31.10
C ARG A 45 17.92 -39.81 -31.27
N ILE A 46 17.43 -39.40 -32.44
CA ILE A 46 16.97 -38.02 -32.70
C ILE A 46 15.77 -37.72 -31.80
N LYS A 47 14.80 -38.63 -31.72
CA LYS A 47 13.62 -38.49 -30.86
C LYS A 47 14.00 -38.34 -29.39
N ASP A 48 14.83 -39.26 -28.86
CA ASP A 48 15.32 -39.19 -27.47
C ASP A 48 16.01 -37.85 -27.18
N ARG A 49 16.82 -37.34 -28.12
CA ARG A 49 17.47 -36.04 -27.94
C ARG A 49 16.49 -34.87 -27.95
N CYS A 50 15.47 -34.90 -28.80
CA CYS A 50 14.40 -33.90 -28.82
C CYS A 50 13.60 -33.91 -27.51
N ASP A 51 13.26 -35.09 -27.00
CA ASP A 51 12.52 -35.26 -25.74
C ASP A 51 13.35 -34.76 -24.54
N GLN A 52 14.65 -35.05 -24.50
CA GLN A 52 15.57 -34.51 -23.49
C GLN A 52 15.65 -32.97 -23.53
N LEU A 53 15.70 -32.36 -24.72
CA LEU A 53 15.72 -30.91 -24.86
C LEU A 53 14.42 -30.26 -24.36
N LEU A 54 13.27 -30.85 -24.69
CA LEU A 54 11.97 -30.40 -24.19
C LEU A 54 11.89 -30.46 -22.67
N ASN A 55 12.33 -31.55 -22.07
CA ASN A 55 12.31 -31.72 -20.62
C ASN A 55 13.20 -30.68 -19.92
N ARG A 56 14.44 -30.48 -20.40
CA ARG A 56 15.34 -29.46 -19.86
C ARG A 56 14.78 -28.04 -20.00
N LEU A 57 14.15 -27.72 -21.13
CA LEU A 57 13.53 -26.41 -21.33
C LEU A 57 12.40 -26.18 -20.33
N ARG A 58 11.52 -27.18 -20.13
CA ARG A 58 10.44 -27.13 -19.13
C ARG A 58 10.99 -26.94 -17.71
N GLU A 59 12.02 -27.68 -17.34
CA GLU A 59 12.67 -27.54 -16.02
C GLU A 59 13.20 -26.11 -15.80
N ILE A 60 13.85 -25.51 -16.81
CA ILE A 60 14.36 -24.14 -16.73
C ILE A 60 13.21 -23.14 -16.60
N GLN A 61 12.13 -23.31 -17.37
CA GLN A 61 10.95 -22.45 -17.29
C GLN A 61 10.29 -22.54 -15.92
N ASP A 62 10.14 -23.74 -15.37
CA ASP A 62 9.58 -23.95 -14.04
C ASP A 62 10.45 -23.32 -12.94
N MET A 63 11.78 -23.45 -13.05
CA MET A 63 12.72 -22.79 -12.14
C MET A 63 12.65 -21.26 -12.26
N ALA A 64 12.53 -20.73 -13.47
CA ALA A 64 12.38 -19.31 -13.73
C ALA A 64 11.10 -18.76 -13.08
N ALA A 65 9.96 -19.40 -13.34
CA ALA A 65 8.67 -19.04 -12.77
C ALA A 65 8.69 -19.07 -11.23
N ARG A 66 9.26 -20.13 -10.62
CA ARG A 66 9.43 -20.21 -9.16
C ARG A 66 10.29 -19.08 -8.61
N ARG A 67 11.37 -18.73 -9.31
CA ARG A 67 12.25 -17.62 -8.91
C ARG A 67 11.53 -16.28 -9.01
N LEU A 68 10.80 -16.03 -10.10
CA LEU A 68 10.00 -14.81 -10.27
C LEU A 68 8.98 -14.65 -9.16
N GLN A 69 8.24 -15.73 -8.84
CA GLN A 69 7.26 -15.71 -7.77
C GLN A 69 7.89 -15.32 -6.43
N LYS A 70 9.03 -15.92 -6.07
CA LYS A 70 9.76 -15.57 -4.83
C LYS A 70 10.25 -14.12 -4.82
N LEU A 71 10.74 -13.61 -5.94
CA LEU A 71 11.19 -12.21 -6.04
C LEU A 71 10.02 -11.24 -5.90
N ARG A 72 8.87 -11.54 -6.53
CA ARG A 72 7.65 -10.73 -6.42
C ARG A 72 7.10 -10.73 -5.00
N ASP A 73 7.03 -11.90 -4.38
CA ASP A 73 6.58 -12.09 -3.00
C ASP A 73 7.45 -11.29 -2.01
N ASN A 74 8.79 -11.42 -2.12
CA ASN A 74 9.72 -10.65 -1.30
C ASN A 74 9.61 -9.13 -1.55
N SER A 75 9.44 -8.73 -2.81
CA SER A 75 9.28 -7.31 -3.17
C SER A 75 8.02 -6.71 -2.56
N ALA A 76 6.88 -7.40 -2.66
CA ALA A 76 5.62 -6.98 -2.07
C ALA A 76 5.72 -6.88 -0.54
N TYR A 77 6.36 -7.85 0.12
CA TYR A 77 6.59 -7.81 1.56
C TYR A 77 7.42 -6.60 1.99
N LEU A 78 8.54 -6.35 1.31
CA LEU A 78 9.39 -5.19 1.62
C LEU A 78 8.67 -3.85 1.36
N GLN A 79 7.82 -3.79 0.33
CA GLN A 79 7.00 -2.63 0.05
C GLN A 79 5.97 -2.38 1.15
N PHE A 80 5.29 -3.43 1.63
CA PHE A 80 4.37 -3.36 2.77
C PHE A 80 5.08 -2.84 4.03
N MET A 81 6.24 -3.41 4.37
CA MET A 81 6.99 -3.02 5.56
C MET A 81 7.38 -1.54 5.52
N TRP A 82 7.96 -1.08 4.41
CA TRP A 82 8.32 0.31 4.23
C TRP A 82 7.11 1.25 4.26
N LYS A 83 6.00 0.87 3.61
CA LYS A 83 4.77 1.68 3.64
C LYS A 83 4.20 1.78 5.05
N CYS A 84 4.26 0.70 5.84
CA CYS A 84 3.88 0.76 7.25
C CYS A 84 4.76 1.73 8.04
N ASP A 85 6.09 1.71 7.86
CA ASP A 85 6.99 2.66 8.52
C ASP A 85 6.60 4.13 8.22
N VAL A 86 6.32 4.42 6.94
CA VAL A 86 5.90 5.75 6.49
C VAL A 86 4.58 6.17 7.14
N VAL A 87 3.58 5.28 7.14
CA VAL A 87 2.27 5.54 7.74
C VAL A 87 2.38 5.72 9.26
N GLU A 88 3.13 4.86 9.94
CA GLU A 88 3.35 4.93 11.39
C GLU A 88 4.03 6.24 11.80
N SER A 89 5.01 6.70 11.02
CA SER A 89 5.69 7.98 11.24
C SER A 89 4.75 9.17 11.03
N TRP A 90 3.96 9.14 9.96
CA TRP A 90 3.00 10.20 9.67
C TRP A 90 1.91 10.27 10.76
N ILE A 91 1.39 9.12 11.21
CA ILE A 91 0.42 9.06 12.31
C ILE A 91 1.04 9.63 13.59
N ALA A 92 2.29 9.29 13.92
CA ALA A 92 2.97 9.83 15.10
C ALA A 92 3.09 11.36 15.07
N GLU A 93 3.40 11.94 13.90
CA GLU A 93 3.46 13.39 13.72
C GLU A 93 2.08 14.04 13.96
N LYS A 94 1.01 13.45 13.41
CA LYS A 94 -0.36 13.98 13.57
C LYS A 94 -0.91 13.79 14.97
N GLU A 95 -0.58 12.68 15.64
CA GLU A 95 -0.85 12.45 17.05
C GLU A 95 -0.21 13.52 17.93
N GLN A 96 0.97 14.04 17.58
CA GLN A 96 1.59 15.14 18.30
C GLN A 96 0.87 16.48 18.04
N GLN A 97 0.43 16.73 16.81
CA GLN A 97 -0.27 17.97 16.42
C GLN A 97 -1.66 18.10 17.08
N VAL A 98 -2.41 17.01 17.20
CA VAL A 98 -3.79 17.04 17.74
C VAL A 98 -3.85 17.22 19.27
N ARG A 99 -2.72 17.06 19.99
CA ARG A 99 -2.63 17.18 21.47
C ARG A 99 -2.80 18.59 22.02
N SER A 100 -3.06 19.59 21.20
CA SER A 100 -3.33 20.93 21.69
C SER A 100 -4.57 20.95 22.59
N ASP A 101 -4.45 21.59 23.75
CA ASP A 101 -5.58 21.89 24.65
C ASP A 101 -6.05 23.35 24.54
N ASP A 102 -5.66 24.05 23.47
CA ASP A 102 -6.17 25.39 23.18
C ASP A 102 -7.55 25.28 22.50
N TYR A 103 -8.55 25.91 23.11
CA TYR A 103 -9.93 25.96 22.65
C TYR A 103 -10.45 27.39 22.47
N GLY A 104 -9.57 28.39 22.43
CA GLY A 104 -9.95 29.79 22.22
C GLY A 104 -10.44 30.48 23.50
N ARG A 105 -10.48 31.83 23.46
CA ARG A 105 -10.88 32.68 24.60
C ARG A 105 -12.03 33.64 24.25
N ASP A 106 -12.42 33.68 22.99
CA ASP A 106 -13.49 34.49 22.42
C ASP A 106 -13.98 33.87 21.10
N LEU A 107 -15.06 34.42 20.52
CA LEU A 107 -15.66 33.89 19.30
C LEU A 107 -14.67 33.86 18.11
N SER A 108 -13.87 34.92 17.97
CA SER A 108 -12.90 35.06 16.87
C SER A 108 -11.81 34.01 16.94
N SER A 109 -11.19 33.82 18.11
CA SER A 109 -10.15 32.81 18.33
C SER A 109 -10.67 31.39 18.15
N VAL A 110 -11.89 31.08 18.61
CA VAL A 110 -12.53 29.78 18.35
C VAL A 110 -12.75 29.55 16.86
N GLN A 111 -13.21 30.57 16.12
CA GLN A 111 -13.43 30.46 14.67
C GLN A 111 -12.13 30.16 13.93
N ILE A 112 -11.02 30.83 14.30
CA ILE A 112 -9.70 30.55 13.73
C ILE A 112 -9.27 29.11 14.03
N LEU A 113 -9.48 28.63 15.26
CA LEU A 113 -9.14 27.26 15.65
C LEU A 113 -9.98 26.22 14.90
N LEU A 114 -11.26 26.49 14.65
CA LEU A 114 -12.13 25.63 13.82
C LEU A 114 -11.62 25.54 12.39
N THR A 115 -11.24 26.66 11.76
CA THR A 115 -10.66 26.63 10.42
C THR A 115 -9.34 25.83 10.37
N LYS A 116 -8.49 25.94 11.41
CA LYS A 116 -7.29 25.10 11.53
C LYS A 116 -7.64 23.62 11.68
N GLN A 117 -8.68 23.30 12.45
CA GLN A 117 -9.16 21.94 12.64
C GLN A 117 -9.71 21.34 11.34
N GLU A 118 -10.49 22.10 10.57
CA GLU A 118 -10.97 21.68 9.25
C GLU A 118 -9.83 21.37 8.27
N ALA A 119 -8.78 22.21 8.25
CA ALA A 119 -7.60 21.97 7.44
C ALA A 119 -6.84 20.69 7.88
N PHE A 120 -6.77 20.44 9.19
CA PHE A 120 -6.20 19.21 9.72
C PHE A 120 -7.01 17.98 9.30
N ASP A 121 -8.33 18.01 9.46
CA ASP A 121 -9.25 16.93 9.09
C ASP A 121 -9.23 16.64 7.58
N ALA A 122 -9.13 17.68 6.74
CA ALA A 122 -8.94 17.51 5.30
C ALA A 122 -7.62 16.77 4.99
N GLY A 123 -6.55 17.07 5.72
CA GLY A 123 -5.28 16.37 5.63
C GLY A 123 -5.37 14.89 6.06
N LEU A 124 -6.15 14.59 7.09
CA LEU A 124 -6.44 13.20 7.50
C LEU A 124 -7.16 12.44 6.38
N ASN A 125 -8.23 13.03 5.83
CA ASN A 125 -9.01 12.41 4.76
C ASN A 125 -8.17 12.16 3.49
N ALA A 126 -7.32 13.11 3.11
CA ALA A 126 -6.41 12.94 1.97
C ALA A 126 -5.43 11.77 2.19
N PHE A 127 -4.90 11.63 3.41
CA PHE A 127 -3.94 10.57 3.73
C PHE A 127 -4.55 9.18 3.83
N GLU A 128 -5.87 9.06 4.08
CA GLU A 128 -6.55 7.77 4.17
C GLU A 128 -6.38 6.93 2.90
N HIS A 129 -6.55 7.56 1.73
CA HIS A 129 -6.38 6.89 0.44
C HIS A 129 -4.91 6.55 0.14
N GLU A 130 -3.99 7.49 0.36
CA GLU A 130 -2.58 7.31 0.00
C GLU A 130 -1.82 6.36 0.94
N GLY A 131 -2.17 6.39 2.22
CA GLY A 131 -1.50 5.64 3.28
C GLY A 131 -2.27 4.39 3.68
N ILE A 132 -3.45 4.59 4.28
CA ILE A 132 -4.20 3.53 4.97
C ILE A 132 -4.76 2.49 3.99
N GLN A 133 -5.40 2.92 2.90
CA GLN A 133 -5.89 2.00 1.88
C GLN A 133 -4.71 1.25 1.24
N ARG A 134 -3.60 1.94 0.97
CA ARG A 134 -2.45 1.32 0.33
C ARG A 134 -1.81 0.21 1.16
N ILE A 135 -1.63 0.40 2.46
CA ILE A 135 -1.11 -0.68 3.34
C ILE A 135 -2.12 -1.84 3.46
N THR A 136 -3.41 -1.55 3.35
CA THR A 136 -4.48 -2.56 3.40
C THR A 136 -4.45 -3.43 2.16
N GLU A 137 -4.40 -2.83 0.97
CA GLU A 137 -4.25 -3.53 -0.31
C GLU A 137 -3.02 -4.44 -0.33
N LEU A 138 -1.85 -3.92 0.09
CA LEU A 138 -0.61 -4.70 0.12
C LEU A 138 -0.70 -5.88 1.10
N LYS A 139 -1.31 -5.67 2.28
CA LYS A 139 -1.57 -6.75 3.23
C LYS A 139 -2.50 -7.80 2.63
N ASP A 140 -3.57 -7.41 1.93
CA ASP A 140 -4.53 -8.35 1.35
C ASP A 140 -3.89 -9.16 0.23
N GLN A 141 -3.08 -8.52 -0.61
CA GLN A 141 -2.29 -9.18 -1.63
C GLN A 141 -1.39 -10.25 -1.00
N LEU A 142 -0.61 -9.91 0.03
CA LEU A 142 0.31 -10.84 0.70
C LEU A 142 -0.40 -11.98 1.44
N VAL A 143 -1.57 -11.72 2.03
CA VAL A 143 -2.38 -12.75 2.68
C VAL A 143 -3.01 -13.68 1.65
N SER A 144 -3.55 -13.14 0.55
CA SER A 144 -4.13 -13.92 -0.54
C SER A 144 -3.10 -14.81 -1.25
N SER A 145 -1.83 -14.38 -1.31
CA SER A 145 -0.73 -15.19 -1.85
C SER A 145 -0.18 -16.23 -0.87
N ASN A 146 -0.78 -16.36 0.32
CA ASN A 146 -0.32 -17.25 1.39
C ASN A 146 1.15 -17.01 1.79
N HIS A 147 1.54 -15.73 1.91
CA HIS A 147 2.90 -15.35 2.31
C HIS A 147 3.24 -15.93 3.68
N HIS A 148 4.45 -16.47 3.86
CA HIS A 148 4.84 -17.15 5.10
C HIS A 148 4.80 -16.25 6.37
N GLN A 149 4.92 -14.94 6.21
CA GLN A 149 4.77 -13.92 7.28
C GLN A 149 3.35 -13.38 7.46
N SER A 150 2.30 -13.97 6.85
CA SER A 150 0.92 -13.46 6.96
C SER A 150 0.46 -13.13 8.39
N PRO A 151 0.75 -13.95 9.43
CA PRO A 151 0.37 -13.60 10.80
C PRO A 151 1.00 -12.30 11.31
N ALA A 152 2.29 -12.08 11.02
CA ALA A 152 3.00 -10.87 11.42
C ALA A 152 2.52 -9.64 10.64
N ILE A 153 2.26 -9.80 9.34
CA ILE A 153 1.71 -8.75 8.46
C ILE A 153 0.34 -8.28 8.98
N GLN A 154 -0.57 -9.22 9.27
CA GLN A 154 -1.89 -8.92 9.82
C GLN A 154 -1.80 -8.21 11.17
N LYS A 155 -0.95 -8.71 12.08
CA LYS A 155 -0.75 -8.08 13.39
C LYS A 155 -0.24 -6.63 13.26
N ARG A 156 0.75 -6.41 12.40
CA ARG A 156 1.29 -5.06 12.18
C ARG A 156 0.24 -4.13 11.60
N HIS A 157 -0.47 -4.56 10.56
CA HIS A 157 -1.56 -3.80 9.96
C HIS A 157 -2.62 -3.43 10.99
N ALA A 158 -3.08 -4.38 11.82
CA ALA A 158 -4.06 -4.12 12.87
C ALA A 158 -3.59 -3.06 13.88
N ASN A 159 -2.31 -3.06 14.27
CA ASN A 159 -1.75 -2.04 15.15
C ASN A 159 -1.80 -0.64 14.51
N VAL A 160 -1.44 -0.53 13.22
CA VAL A 160 -1.49 0.73 12.48
C VAL A 160 -2.92 1.25 12.36
N ILE A 161 -3.87 0.38 12.02
CA ILE A 161 -5.29 0.73 11.92
C ILE A 161 -5.85 1.18 13.28
N THR A 162 -5.45 0.53 14.38
CA THR A 162 -5.85 0.94 15.73
C THR A 162 -5.39 2.36 16.04
N ARG A 163 -4.11 2.69 15.77
CA ARG A 163 -3.59 4.05 15.97
C ARG A 163 -4.27 5.07 15.06
N TRP A 164 -4.53 4.70 13.81
CA TRP A 164 -5.28 5.55 12.87
C TRP A 164 -6.68 5.89 13.40
N GLN A 165 -7.44 4.90 13.86
CA GLN A 165 -8.77 5.10 14.44
C GLN A 165 -8.72 5.97 15.71
N GLN A 166 -7.71 5.81 16.56
CA GLN A 166 -7.50 6.66 17.73
C GLN A 166 -7.22 8.12 17.33
N LEU A 167 -6.38 8.35 16.32
CA LEU A 167 -6.12 9.68 15.78
C LEU A 167 -7.40 10.35 15.25
N LEU A 168 -8.21 9.62 14.48
CA LEU A 168 -9.51 10.11 14.00
C LEU A 168 -10.43 10.48 15.18
N ALA A 169 -10.51 9.63 16.20
CA ALA A 169 -11.32 9.88 17.39
C ALA A 169 -10.85 11.12 18.17
N HIS A 170 -9.53 11.32 18.31
CA HIS A 170 -8.99 12.52 18.94
C HIS A 170 -9.31 13.79 18.15
N SER A 171 -9.16 13.75 16.83
CA SER A 171 -9.49 14.87 15.94
C SER A 171 -10.96 15.26 16.07
N GLU A 172 -11.84 14.26 16.00
CA GLU A 172 -13.28 14.43 16.14
C GLU A 172 -13.64 14.99 17.53
N GLY A 173 -13.07 14.45 18.60
CA GLY A 173 -13.30 14.93 19.96
C GLY A 173 -12.88 16.40 20.14
N ARG A 174 -11.76 16.82 19.54
CA ARG A 174 -11.31 18.21 19.55
C ARG A 174 -12.26 19.11 18.77
N ARG A 175 -12.68 18.70 17.56
CA ARG A 175 -13.64 19.43 16.72
C ARG A 175 -14.96 19.66 17.47
N GLN A 176 -15.50 18.64 18.12
CA GLN A 176 -16.74 18.75 18.91
C GLN A 176 -16.61 19.74 20.07
N LYS A 177 -15.48 19.76 20.77
CA LYS A 177 -15.23 20.74 21.85
C LYS A 177 -15.17 22.17 21.31
N LEU A 178 -14.48 22.40 20.19
CA LEU A 178 -14.42 23.72 19.55
C LEU A 178 -15.80 24.21 19.11
N LEU A 179 -16.63 23.34 18.52
CA LEU A 179 -18.00 23.68 18.14
C LEU A 179 -18.86 24.04 19.36
N LYS A 180 -18.71 23.32 20.48
CA LYS A 180 -19.40 23.65 21.74
C LYS A 180 -18.95 25.01 22.28
N MET A 181 -17.65 25.32 22.26
CA MET A 181 -17.14 26.63 22.67
C MET A 181 -17.69 27.75 21.77
N GLN A 182 -17.73 27.52 20.45
CA GLN A 182 -18.27 28.50 19.48
C GLN A 182 -19.71 28.85 19.81
N GLU A 183 -20.54 27.83 20.07
CA GLU A 183 -21.95 28.03 20.43
C GLU A 183 -22.11 28.81 21.75
N GLN A 184 -21.29 28.49 22.76
CA GLN A 184 -21.28 29.23 24.03
C GLN A 184 -20.96 30.72 23.83
N TYR A 185 -19.92 31.05 23.04
CA TYR A 185 -19.58 32.45 22.78
C TYR A 185 -20.66 33.18 21.97
N LYS A 186 -21.29 32.53 20.99
CA LYS A 186 -22.43 33.09 20.25
C LYS A 186 -23.59 33.44 21.18
N GLN A 187 -23.94 32.55 22.12
CA GLN A 187 -25.01 32.81 23.09
C GLN A 187 -24.69 33.98 24.03
N ILE A 188 -23.42 34.11 24.45
CA ILE A 188 -22.97 35.23 25.29
C ILE A 188 -23.09 36.55 24.53
N GLU A 189 -22.66 36.61 23.27
CA GLU A 189 -22.78 37.81 22.45
C GLU A 189 -24.25 38.21 22.24
N VAL A 190 -25.12 37.26 21.87
CA VAL A 190 -26.55 37.52 21.71
C VAL A 190 -27.17 38.07 22.99
N ARG A 191 -26.84 37.49 24.16
CA ARG A 191 -27.31 37.99 25.46
C ARG A 191 -26.79 39.39 25.76
N ARG A 192 -25.52 39.70 25.43
CA ARG A 192 -24.95 41.04 25.60
C ARG A 192 -25.67 42.06 24.72
N THR A 193 -25.92 41.73 23.46
CA THR A 193 -26.66 42.60 22.53
C THR A 193 -28.08 42.82 23.02
N PHE A 194 -28.75 41.78 23.51
CA PHE A 194 -30.09 41.89 24.09
C PHE A 194 -30.08 42.78 25.35
N CYS A 195 -29.20 42.55 26.33
CA CYS A 195 -29.12 43.43 27.50
C CYS A 195 -28.79 44.88 27.12
N ALA A 196 -27.90 45.12 26.16
CA ALA A 196 -27.57 46.47 25.71
C ALA A 196 -28.78 47.19 25.07
N MET A 197 -29.62 46.48 24.32
CA MET A 197 -30.84 47.06 23.74
C MET A 197 -31.88 47.41 24.82
N TYR A 198 -32.05 46.58 25.84
CA TYR A 198 -33.09 46.79 26.87
C TYR A 198 -32.66 47.71 28.04
N PHE A 199 -31.37 48.03 28.18
CA PHE A 199 -30.85 48.96 29.20
C PHE A 199 -30.50 50.36 28.67
N LEU A 200 -30.59 50.60 27.35
CA LEU A 200 -30.44 51.95 26.76
C LEU A 200 -31.77 52.69 26.59
N ASP A 201 -32.90 52.05 26.95
CA ASP A 201 -34.25 52.61 26.86
C ASP A 201 -34.82 53.11 28.22
N TYR A 202 -33.97 53.32 29.25
CA TYR A 202 -34.35 53.90 30.55
C TYR A 202 -33.40 55.01 31.01
#